data_AF-A0A847GG14-F1
#
_entry.id   AF-A0A847GG14-F1
#
_cell.length_a   1.000
_cell.length_b   1.000
_cell.length_c   1.000
_cell.angle_alpha   90.00
_cell.angle_beta   90.00
_cell.angle_gamma   90.00
#
_symmetry.space_group_name_H-M   'P 1'
#
loop_
_entity.id
_entity.type
_entity.pdbx_description
1 polymer ?
#
loop_
_entity_poly.entity_id
_entity_poly.type
_entity_poly.pdbx_seq_one_letter_code
_entity_poly.pdbx_strand_id
1 'polypeptide(L)'
;MNPLGLWMERGHSGTYRAGAYFAVAVTIDAAQEGQLNAMGLRETIPEGWELEGVSGVQGDAPDIYPPQGATGLLEFAWIMPPSLPYAFVYTLRV
;
A
#
# COMPACT_ATOMS: atom_id res chain seq x y z
N MET A 1 13.39 -18.35 2.50
CA MET A 1 14.19 -17.58 1.53
C MET A 1 13.23 -16.68 0.77
N ASN A 2 13.58 -15.42 0.55
CA ASN A 2 12.83 -14.51 -0.32
C ASN A 2 13.38 -14.68 -1.74
N PRO A 3 12.75 -15.50 -2.60
CA PRO A 3 13.37 -15.98 -3.84
C PRO A 3 13.60 -14.85 -4.86
N LEU A 4 12.72 -13.85 -4.87
CA LEU A 4 12.82 -12.68 -5.76
C LEU A 4 13.61 -11.53 -5.11
N GLY A 5 13.97 -11.66 -3.83
CA GLY A 5 14.51 -10.54 -3.07
C GLY A 5 13.55 -9.36 -3.03
N LEU A 6 12.24 -9.60 -2.86
CA LEU A 6 11.23 -8.55 -2.72
C LEU A 6 11.53 -7.65 -1.53
N TRP A 7 11.41 -6.35 -1.71
CA TRP A 7 11.38 -5.38 -0.62
C TRP A 7 10.25 -4.38 -0.82
N MET A 8 9.96 -3.64 0.24
CA MET A 8 8.96 -2.60 0.25
C MET A 8 9.49 -1.37 0.97
N GLU A 9 9.16 -0.21 0.42
CA GLU A 9 9.43 1.09 1.01
C GLU A 9 8.12 1.83 1.24
N ARG A 10 8.08 2.59 2.34
CA ARG A 10 6.99 3.51 2.64
C ARG A 10 7.54 4.93 2.69
N GLY A 11 7.01 5.78 1.83
CA GLY A 11 7.26 7.22 1.84
C GLY A 11 6.07 7.94 2.46
N HIS A 12 6.32 8.73 3.49
CA HIS A 12 5.31 9.61 4.09
C HIS A 12 5.98 10.80 4.80
N SER A 13 5.18 11.79 5.20
CA SER A 13 5.66 12.90 6.04
C SER A 13 6.17 12.39 7.39
N GLY A 14 7.24 12.97 7.92
CA GLY A 14 7.79 12.64 9.25
C GLY A 14 6.90 13.08 10.43
N THR A 15 5.86 13.89 10.16
CA THR A 15 4.91 14.36 11.16
C THR A 15 3.48 14.25 10.63
N TYR A 16 2.53 13.96 11.52
CA TYR A 16 1.10 14.03 11.23
C TYR A 16 0.43 15.19 11.99
N ARG A 17 -0.74 15.60 11.53
CA ARG A 17 -1.59 16.59 12.22
C ARG A 17 -2.98 15.98 12.39
N ALA A 18 -3.49 15.98 13.62
CA ALA A 18 -4.85 15.54 13.89
C ALA A 18 -5.88 16.38 13.10
N GLY A 19 -6.88 15.71 12.55
CA GLY A 19 -7.89 16.26 11.65
C GLY A 19 -7.44 16.43 10.20
N ALA A 20 -6.21 16.03 9.83
CA ALA A 20 -5.67 16.20 8.48
C ALA A 20 -5.57 14.88 7.71
N TYR A 21 -5.38 14.99 6.40
CA TYR A 21 -5.07 13.85 5.55
C TYR A 21 -3.57 13.54 5.59
N PHE A 22 -3.24 12.25 5.64
CA PHE A 22 -1.89 11.72 5.70
C PHE A 22 -1.70 10.67 4.61
N ALA A 23 -0.91 11.00 3.60
CA ALA A 23 -0.63 10.10 2.48
C ALA A 23 0.57 9.21 2.78
N VAL A 24 0.43 7.92 2.49
CA VAL A 24 1.50 6.93 2.53
C VAL A 24 1.68 6.34 1.13
N ALA A 25 2.83 6.62 0.52
CA ALA A 25 3.24 6.01 -0.73
C ALA A 25 3.96 4.69 -0.44
N VAL A 26 3.45 3.59 -0.97
CA VAL A 26 4.06 2.27 -0.90
C VAL A 26 4.72 1.97 -2.23
N THR A 27 5.99 1.58 -2.20
CA THR A 27 6.71 1.04 -3.36
C THR A 27 7.14 -0.38 -3.06
N ILE A 28 6.85 -1.30 -3.97
CA ILE A 28 7.24 -2.71 -3.90
C ILE A 28 8.14 -2.99 -5.08
N ASP A 29 9.27 -3.63 -4.84
CA ASP A 29 10.29 -3.92 -5.84
C ASP A 29 11.01 -5.23 -5.54
N ALA A 30 11.77 -5.76 -6.49
CA ALA A 30 12.43 -7.05 -6.41
C ALA A 30 13.86 -6.99 -6.96
N ALA A 31 14.77 -7.73 -6.33
CA ALA A 31 16.19 -7.76 -6.74
C ALA A 31 16.41 -8.66 -7.96
N GLN A 32 15.47 -9.58 -8.20
CA GLN A 32 15.51 -10.57 -9.26
C GLN A 32 14.18 -10.63 -9.98
N GLU A 33 14.24 -10.79 -11.29
CA GLU A 33 13.06 -11.07 -12.10
C GLU A 33 12.44 -12.42 -11.75
N GLY A 34 11.12 -12.52 -11.89
CA GLY A 34 10.41 -13.77 -11.76
C GLY A 34 8.90 -13.60 -11.86
N GLN A 35 8.18 -14.71 -11.88
CA GLN A 35 6.74 -14.69 -12.04
C GLN A 35 6.06 -14.50 -10.67
N LEU A 36 5.30 -13.41 -10.54
CA LEU A 36 4.37 -13.19 -9.44
C LEU A 36 2.99 -13.72 -9.83
N ASN A 37 2.52 -14.73 -9.11
CA ASN A 37 1.17 -15.29 -9.33
C ASN A 37 0.13 -14.75 -8.34
N ALA A 38 0.58 -14.18 -7.22
CA ALA A 38 -0.27 -13.51 -6.24
C ALA A 38 0.55 -12.46 -5.50
N MET A 39 -0.09 -11.33 -5.17
CA MET A 39 0.49 -10.29 -4.34
C MET A 39 -0.57 -9.82 -3.35
N GLY A 40 -0.14 -9.58 -2.11
CA GLY A 40 -0.99 -9.05 -1.05
C GLY A 40 -0.15 -8.28 -0.05
N LEU A 41 -0.73 -7.23 0.52
CA LEU A 41 -0.10 -6.37 1.50
C LEU A 41 -1.04 -6.16 2.69
N ARG A 42 -0.46 -6.22 3.90
CA ARG A 42 -1.13 -5.93 5.16
C ARG A 42 -0.47 -4.73 5.81
N GLU A 43 -1.26 -3.71 6.11
CA GLU A 43 -0.82 -2.52 6.84
C GLU A 43 -1.66 -2.35 8.09
N THR A 44 -1.03 -2.26 9.25
CA THR A 44 -1.72 -1.88 10.48
C THR A 44 -1.57 -0.38 10.69
N ILE A 45 -2.68 0.35 10.64
CA ILE A 45 -2.70 1.79 10.88
C ILE A 45 -2.96 2.09 12.37
N PRO A 46 -2.54 3.26 12.88
CA PRO A 46 -2.76 3.63 14.27
C PRO A 46 -4.25 3.70 14.64
N GLU A 47 -4.54 3.53 15.94
CA GLU A 47 -5.90 3.72 16.46
C GLU A 47 -6.41 5.14 16.20
N GLY A 48 -7.69 5.24 15.83
CA GLY A 48 -8.36 6.52 15.51
C GLY A 48 -8.08 7.06 14.10
N TRP A 49 -7.23 6.39 13.32
CA TRP A 49 -6.99 6.75 11.93
C TRP A 49 -7.90 5.91 11.03
N GLU A 50 -8.36 6.50 9.94
CA GLU A 50 -9.30 5.89 9.01
C GLU A 50 -8.75 5.95 7.58
N LEU A 51 -8.98 4.92 6.78
CA LEU A 51 -8.68 4.96 5.35
C LEU A 51 -9.60 5.96 4.64
N GLU A 52 -9.05 6.98 4.00
CA GLU A 52 -9.80 7.92 3.15
C GLU A 52 -9.93 7.38 1.72
N GLY A 53 -8.86 6.83 1.17
CA GLY A 53 -8.86 6.36 -0.21
C GLY A 53 -7.52 5.78 -0.66
N VAL A 54 -7.54 5.16 -1.83
CA VAL A 54 -6.39 4.47 -2.43
C VAL A 54 -6.28 4.88 -3.90
N SER A 55 -5.06 5.17 -4.36
CA SER A 55 -4.77 5.52 -5.75
C SER A 55 -3.48 4.87 -6.23
N GLY A 56 -3.42 4.48 -7.50
CA GLY A 56 -2.15 4.06 -8.11
C GLY A 56 -1.27 5.27 -8.45
N VAL A 57 0.05 5.08 -8.44
CA VAL A 57 1.01 6.14 -8.83
C VAL A 57 1.30 6.13 -10.33
N GLN A 58 1.45 4.94 -10.92
CA GLN A 58 1.78 4.74 -12.34
C GLN A 58 0.79 3.82 -13.06
N GLY A 59 -0.43 3.69 -12.52
CA GLY A 59 -1.45 2.78 -13.03
C GLY A 59 -2.63 2.69 -12.08
N ASP A 60 -3.30 1.55 -12.11
CA ASP A 60 -4.45 1.29 -11.24
C ASP A 60 -4.01 1.09 -9.78
N ALA A 61 -4.93 1.40 -8.88
CA ALA A 61 -4.85 1.00 -7.47
C ALA A 61 -4.85 -0.54 -7.36
N PRO A 62 -4.58 -1.12 -6.17
CA PRO A 62 -4.81 -2.55 -5.94
C PRO A 62 -6.23 -2.97 -6.37
N ASP A 63 -6.40 -4.21 -6.84
CA ASP A 63 -7.72 -4.71 -7.26
C ASP A 63 -8.69 -4.84 -6.08
N ILE A 64 -8.14 -5.17 -4.91
CA ILE A 64 -8.86 -5.31 -3.64
C ILE A 64 -8.19 -4.40 -2.63
N TYR A 65 -8.97 -3.52 -2.01
CA TYR A 65 -8.55 -2.69 -0.89
C TYR A 65 -9.75 -2.39 0.01
N PRO A 66 -9.52 -1.97 1.27
CA PRO A 66 -10.60 -1.72 2.21
C PRO A 66 -11.47 -0.55 1.77
N PRO A 67 -12.75 -0.50 2.16
CA PRO A 67 -13.59 0.66 1.90
C PRO A 67 -13.11 1.89 2.69
N GLN A 68 -13.52 3.08 2.25
CA GLN A 68 -13.33 4.31 3.02
C GLN A 68 -13.93 4.17 4.43
N GLY A 69 -13.23 4.71 5.43
CA GLY A 69 -13.56 4.60 6.86
C GLY A 69 -12.99 3.35 7.54
N ALA A 70 -12.30 2.45 6.82
CA ALA A 70 -11.68 1.28 7.43
C ALA A 70 -10.59 1.66 8.45
N THR A 71 -10.51 0.92 9.55
CA THR A 71 -9.58 1.16 10.67
C THR A 71 -8.75 -0.09 10.98
N GLY A 72 -7.66 0.08 11.73
CA GLY A 72 -6.84 -1.04 12.22
C GLY A 72 -6.06 -1.73 11.09
N LEU A 73 -6.45 -2.95 10.71
CA LEU A 73 -5.76 -3.70 9.66
C LEU A 73 -6.37 -3.38 8.29
N LEU A 74 -5.55 -2.83 7.40
CA LEU A 74 -5.84 -2.65 5.98
C LEU A 74 -5.22 -3.79 5.18
N GLU A 75 -6.02 -4.45 4.34
CA GLU A 75 -5.57 -5.53 3.45
C GLU A 75 -5.74 -5.11 1.99
N PHE A 76 -4.64 -5.15 1.24
CA PHE A 76 -4.59 -4.86 -0.20
C PHE A 76 -4.21 -6.13 -0.96
N ALA A 77 -4.80 -6.37 -2.12
CA ALA A 77 -4.44 -7.50 -2.98
C ALA A 77 -4.57 -7.18 -4.46
N TRP A 78 -3.81 -7.91 -5.27
CA TRP A 78 -3.85 -7.85 -6.72
C TRP A 78 -4.23 -9.23 -7.25
N ILE A 79 -5.36 -9.30 -7.96
CA ILE A 79 -5.84 -10.49 -8.66
C ILE A 79 -4.86 -10.80 -9.80
N MET A 80 -4.40 -9.77 -10.50
CA MET A 80 -3.29 -9.85 -11.44
C MET A 80 -2.12 -9.01 -10.91
N PRO A 81 -1.08 -9.64 -10.35
CA PRO A 81 0.06 -8.91 -9.84
C PRO A 81 0.66 -7.99 -10.93
N PRO A 82 0.87 -6.70 -10.62
CA PRO A 82 1.50 -5.77 -11.54
C PRO A 82 2.97 -6.13 -11.74
N SER A 83 3.56 -5.61 -12.82
CA SER A 83 5.01 -5.64 -12.99
C SER A 83 5.69 -4.81 -11.91
N LEU A 84 6.87 -5.25 -11.47
CA LEU A 84 7.69 -4.51 -10.50
C LEU A 84 8.75 -3.65 -11.22
N PRO A 85 9.11 -2.47 -10.68
CA PRO A 85 8.58 -1.87 -9.45
C PRO A 85 7.14 -1.40 -9.58
N TYR A 86 6.36 -1.58 -8.51
CA TYR A 86 4.97 -1.11 -8.43
C TYR A 86 4.80 -0.15 -7.26
N ALA A 87 4.01 0.91 -7.45
CA ALA A 87 3.72 1.88 -6.40
C ALA A 87 2.27 2.33 -6.40
N PHE A 88 1.73 2.48 -5.18
CA PHE A 88 0.40 3.02 -4.92
C PHE A 88 0.42 3.90 -3.66
N VAL A 89 -0.61 4.72 -3.48
CA VAL A 89 -0.78 5.57 -2.30
C VAL A 89 -2.08 5.19 -1.61
N TYR A 90 -2.03 5.05 -0.30
CA TYR A 90 -3.23 5.10 0.53
C TYR A 90 -3.20 6.37 1.38
N THR A 91 -4.35 7.04 1.47
CA THR A 91 -4.52 8.27 2.26
C THR A 91 -5.31 7.93 3.51
N LEU A 92 -4.80 8.36 4.65
CA LEU A 92 -5.46 8.23 5.94
C LEU A 92 -6.04 9.58 6.37
N ARG A 93 -7.17 9.55 7.06
CA ARG A 93 -7.67 10.64 7.87
C ARG A 93 -7.19 10.43 9.29
N VAL A 94 -6.55 11.46 9.84
CA VAL A 94 -5.91 11.51 11.17
C VAL A 94 -6.65 12.45 12.10
#